data_AF-A0A1F6BEL3-F1
#
_entry.id   AF-A0A1F6BEL3-F1
#
_cell.length_a   1.000
_cell.length_b   1.000
_cell.length_c   1.000
_cell.angle_alpha   90.00
_cell.angle_beta   90.00
_cell.angle_gamma   90.00
#
_symmetry.space_group_name_H-M   'P 1'
#
loop_
_entity.id
_entity.type
_entity.pdbx_description
1 polymer ?
#
loop_
_entity_poly.entity_id
_entity_poly.type
_entity_poly.pdbx_seq_one_letter_code
_entity_poly.pdbx_strand_id
1 'polypeptide(L)'
;MQIKQIDILVHPDYFQMSVPHLPFHERQMILRKLWEQRIDTLEKQRDTILLHFSNMTTDSIEQGLKDISTITNRIERDEIERINKSIAKLGSRFIWFGWFVIPSSELLEEIFKSRELTYIPDKTKIRGYGEIFEVCTSAWIHKTALSLGIPSSNVEYCREESLTNADCNVINKWRVNKLINQYNNGFAQHL
;
A
#
# COMPACT_ATOMS: atom_id res chain seq x y z
N MET A 1 16.03 -8.30 10.70
CA MET A 1 14.88 -8.06 11.60
C MET A 1 13.72 -8.97 11.21
N GLN A 2 13.13 -9.70 12.16
CA GLN A 2 12.00 -10.60 11.89
C GLN A 2 10.67 -9.84 11.85
N ILE A 3 9.98 -9.94 10.72
CA ILE A 3 8.66 -9.35 10.46
C ILE A 3 7.57 -10.34 10.82
N LYS A 4 6.55 -9.86 11.54
CA LYS A 4 5.33 -10.61 11.88
C LYS A 4 4.10 -10.10 11.13
N GLN A 5 4.15 -8.86 10.64
CA GLN A 5 3.03 -8.26 9.92
C GLN A 5 3.52 -7.40 8.75
N ILE A 6 2.79 -7.48 7.65
CA ILE A 6 2.97 -6.67 6.46
C ILE A 6 1.69 -5.88 6.26
N ASP A 7 1.77 -4.58 6.45
CA ASP A 7 0.70 -3.67 6.10
C ASP A 7 0.84 -3.28 4.63
N ILE A 8 -0.25 -3.38 3.90
CA ILE A 8 -0.35 -2.95 2.52
C ILE A 8 -1.29 -1.77 2.50
N LEU A 9 -0.80 -0.65 2.00
CA LEU A 9 -1.58 0.54 1.79
C LEU A 9 -1.53 0.91 0.32
N VAL A 10 -2.72 1.07 -0.27
CA VAL A 10 -2.87 1.60 -1.62
C VAL A 10 -3.33 3.04 -1.50
N HIS A 11 -2.69 3.95 -2.23
CA HIS A 11 -3.00 5.37 -2.15
C HIS A 11 -4.50 5.62 -2.44
N PRO A 12 -5.23 6.38 -1.62
CA PRO A 12 -6.69 6.56 -1.76
C PRO A 12 -7.10 7.36 -3.00
N ASP A 13 -6.15 7.97 -3.69
CA ASP A 13 -6.37 8.67 -4.97
C ASP A 13 -5.75 7.91 -6.14
N TYR A 14 -5.61 6.57 -6.04
CA TYR A 14 -4.89 5.77 -7.03
C TYR A 14 -5.42 5.99 -8.45
N PHE A 15 -6.71 6.25 -8.65
CA PHE A 15 -7.24 6.61 -9.98
C PHE A 15 -7.37 8.13 -10.23
N GLN A 16 -7.33 8.96 -9.18
CA GLN A 16 -7.56 10.40 -9.30
C GLN A 16 -6.28 11.21 -9.51
N MET A 17 -5.09 10.66 -9.21
CA MET A 17 -3.83 11.35 -9.51
C MET A 17 -3.61 11.59 -11.01
N SER A 18 -4.30 10.85 -11.88
CA SER A 18 -4.31 11.07 -13.33
C SER A 18 -5.35 12.07 -13.84
N VAL A 19 -6.22 12.64 -12.97
CA VAL A 19 -7.29 13.57 -13.37
C VAL A 19 -7.15 14.89 -12.61
N PRO A 20 -6.48 15.92 -13.17
CA PRO A 20 -6.01 17.10 -12.44
C PRO A 20 -7.07 18.07 -11.89
N HIS A 21 -8.38 17.78 -11.97
CA HIS A 21 -9.44 18.75 -11.67
C HIS A 21 -10.64 18.22 -10.88
N LEU A 22 -10.59 17.00 -10.34
CA LEU A 22 -11.67 16.53 -9.47
C LEU A 22 -11.49 17.10 -8.05
N PRO A 23 -12.50 17.75 -7.46
CA PRO A 23 -12.44 18.14 -6.07
C PRO A 23 -12.29 16.90 -5.20
N PHE A 24 -11.35 16.93 -4.26
CA PHE A 24 -11.16 15.85 -3.31
C PHE A 24 -12.45 15.58 -2.55
N HIS A 25 -12.89 14.32 -2.56
CA HIS A 25 -14.03 13.90 -1.77
C HIS A 25 -13.64 13.94 -0.29
N GLU A 26 -14.53 14.39 0.60
CA GLU A 26 -14.25 14.52 2.04
C GLU A 26 -13.69 13.23 2.67
N ARG A 27 -14.16 12.08 2.20
CA ARG A 27 -13.64 10.76 2.59
C ARG A 27 -12.15 10.60 2.31
N GLN A 28 -11.63 11.07 1.17
CA GLN A 28 -10.21 10.96 0.84
C GLN A 28 -9.34 11.79 1.80
N MET A 29 -9.82 12.96 2.20
CA MET A 29 -9.14 13.77 3.21
C MET A 29 -9.09 13.06 4.58
N ILE A 30 -10.16 12.36 4.96
CA ILE A 30 -10.20 11.54 6.17
C ILE A 30 -9.20 10.38 6.06
N LEU A 31 -9.18 9.65 4.94
CA LEU A 31 -8.26 8.53 4.70
C LEU A 31 -6.79 8.95 4.80
N ARG A 32 -6.44 10.09 4.22
CA ARG A 32 -5.09 10.67 4.32
C ARG A 32 -4.70 10.93 5.79
N LYS A 33 -5.61 11.48 6.61
CA LYS A 33 -5.36 11.68 8.05
C LYS A 33 -5.22 10.36 8.81
N LEU A 34 -6.07 9.38 8.51
CA LEU A 34 -6.00 8.05 9.13
C LEU A 34 -4.68 7.33 8.78
N TRP A 35 -4.16 7.55 7.57
CA TRP A 35 -2.85 7.03 7.18
C TRP A 35 -1.71 7.67 7.98
N GLU A 36 -1.69 9.00 8.13
CA GLU A 36 -0.69 9.66 8.97
C GLU A 36 -0.68 9.07 10.40
N GLN A 37 -1.87 8.82 10.97
CA GLN A 37 -2.02 8.17 12.26
C GLN A 37 -1.55 6.70 12.26
N ARG A 38 -1.73 5.96 11.14
CA ARG A 38 -1.20 4.60 10.99
C ARG A 38 0.32 4.60 11.00
N ILE A 39 0.97 5.53 10.30
CA ILE A 39 2.44 5.66 10.29
C ILE A 39 2.95 5.88 11.73
N ASP A 40 2.31 6.76 12.49
CA ASP A 40 2.65 7.01 13.91
C ASP A 40 2.49 5.75 14.78
N THR A 41 1.49 4.94 14.47
CA THR A 41 1.28 3.65 15.15
C THR A 41 2.37 2.65 14.76
N LEU A 42 2.72 2.58 13.48
CA LEU A 42 3.74 1.67 12.95
C LEU A 42 5.16 2.03 13.39
N GLU A 43 5.42 3.28 13.75
CA GLU A 43 6.67 3.68 14.37
C GLU A 43 6.93 2.90 15.68
N LYS A 44 5.86 2.58 16.41
CA LYS A 44 5.90 1.82 17.67
C LYS A 44 5.87 0.30 17.44
N GLN A 45 5.44 -0.17 16.27
CA GLN A 45 5.32 -1.59 15.90
C GLN A 45 6.54 -2.05 15.08
N ARG A 46 7.65 -2.35 15.76
CA ARG A 46 8.95 -2.63 15.11
C ARG A 46 8.95 -3.90 14.24
N ASP A 47 8.08 -4.86 14.49
CA ASP A 47 7.94 -6.11 13.73
C ASP A 47 6.97 -6.01 12.55
N THR A 48 6.53 -4.79 12.20
CA THR A 48 5.63 -4.52 11.09
C THR A 48 6.31 -3.69 10.02
N ILE A 49 6.12 -4.08 8.75
CA ILE A 49 6.51 -3.30 7.57
C ILE A 49 5.29 -2.68 6.91
N LEU A 50 5.48 -1.56 6.21
CA LEU A 50 4.48 -0.91 5.39
C LEU A 50 4.92 -0.94 3.92
N LEU A 51 4.10 -1.58 3.09
CA LEU A 51 4.18 -1.52 1.64
C LEU A 51 3.17 -0.48 1.15
N HIS A 52 3.67 0.56 0.51
CA HIS A 52 2.87 1.68 0.01
C HIS A 52 2.82 1.66 -1.52
N PHE A 53 1.63 1.59 -2.10
CA PHE A 53 1.42 1.59 -3.55
C PHE A 53 0.88 2.95 -4.00
N SER A 54 1.73 3.75 -4.62
CA SER A 54 1.38 5.06 -5.16
C SER A 54 0.96 4.95 -6.64
N ASN A 55 0.16 5.90 -7.10
CA ASN A 55 -0.12 6.08 -8.54
C ASN A 55 0.87 7.04 -9.22
N MET A 56 1.91 7.48 -8.52
CA MET A 56 3.04 8.21 -9.11
C MET A 56 4.02 7.23 -9.74
N THR A 57 4.63 7.58 -10.87
CA THR A 57 5.72 6.76 -11.45
C THR A 57 6.91 6.72 -10.50
N THR A 58 7.72 5.65 -10.58
CA THR A 58 8.96 5.52 -9.79
C THR A 58 9.87 6.74 -10.00
N ASP A 59 10.06 7.16 -11.25
CA ASP A 59 10.92 8.31 -11.60
C ASP A 59 10.43 9.60 -10.95
N SER A 60 9.12 9.88 -10.97
CA SER A 60 8.54 11.06 -10.32
C SER A 60 8.74 11.02 -8.80
N ILE A 61 8.62 9.84 -8.19
CA ILE A 61 8.90 9.67 -6.77
C ILE A 61 10.38 9.95 -6.49
N GLU A 62 11.30 9.30 -7.20
CA GLU A 62 12.73 9.48 -6.98
C GLU A 62 13.20 10.92 -7.22
N GLN A 63 12.67 11.61 -8.24
CA GLN A 63 12.96 13.02 -8.49
C GLN A 63 12.42 13.90 -7.35
N GLY A 64 11.16 13.69 -6.93
CA GLY A 64 10.56 14.45 -5.85
C GLY A 64 11.25 14.24 -4.49
N LEU A 65 11.76 13.04 -4.22
CA LEU A 65 12.53 12.75 -3.01
C LEU A 65 13.90 13.47 -3.00
N LYS A 66 14.48 13.75 -4.17
CA LYS A 66 15.73 14.52 -4.29
C LYS A 66 15.47 16.02 -4.20
N ASP A 67 14.47 16.51 -4.93
CA ASP A 67 14.10 17.92 -4.96
C ASP A 67 12.60 18.08 -5.23
N ILE A 68 11.84 18.36 -4.17
CA ILE A 68 10.38 18.52 -4.25
C ILE A 68 9.94 19.72 -5.09
N SER A 69 10.82 20.71 -5.32
CA SER A 69 10.48 21.90 -6.10
C SER A 69 10.24 21.57 -7.58
N THR A 70 10.81 20.45 -8.06
CA THR A 70 10.65 19.93 -9.43
C THR A 70 9.25 19.42 -9.72
N ILE A 71 8.52 19.00 -8.68
CA ILE A 71 7.15 18.53 -8.81
C ILE A 71 6.25 19.76 -8.89
N THR A 72 5.43 19.93 -9.92
CA THR A 72 4.56 21.12 -10.06
C THR A 72 3.14 20.86 -9.58
N ASN A 73 2.71 19.60 -9.59
CA ASN A 73 1.39 19.19 -9.12
C ASN A 73 1.35 19.15 -7.58
N ARG A 74 0.41 19.87 -6.97
CA ARG A 74 0.25 19.92 -5.51
C ARG A 74 -0.03 18.55 -4.90
N ILE A 75 -0.84 17.72 -5.57
CA ILE A 75 -1.21 16.38 -5.08
C ILE A 75 0.03 15.48 -5.00
N GLU A 76 0.85 15.53 -6.04
CA GLU A 76 2.11 14.80 -6.09
C GLU A 76 3.09 15.33 -5.03
N ARG A 77 3.20 16.66 -4.84
CA ARG A 77 4.01 17.23 -3.74
C ARG A 77 3.56 16.70 -2.38
N ASP A 78 2.26 16.78 -2.08
CA ASP A 78 1.71 16.32 -0.80
C ASP A 78 2.02 14.83 -0.56
N GLU A 79 1.98 14.02 -1.62
CA GLU A 79 2.33 12.59 -1.57
C GLU A 79 3.84 12.37 -1.35
N ILE A 80 4.71 13.12 -2.04
CA ILE A 80 6.16 13.06 -1.85
C ILE A 80 6.55 13.45 -0.43
N GLU A 81 5.95 14.51 0.12
CA GLU A 81 6.16 14.89 1.51
C GLU A 81 5.79 13.76 2.47
N ARG A 82 4.70 13.05 2.18
CA ARG A 82 4.23 11.92 2.99
C ARG A 82 5.14 10.71 2.89
N ILE A 83 5.61 10.38 1.69
CA ILE A 83 6.62 9.34 1.47
C ILE A 83 7.89 9.69 2.25
N ASN A 84 8.39 10.93 2.15
CA ASN A 84 9.55 11.41 2.91
C ASN A 84 9.36 11.29 4.43
N LYS A 85 8.21 11.73 4.96
CA LYS A 85 7.87 11.58 6.40
C LYS A 85 7.84 10.10 6.82
N SER A 86 7.31 9.23 5.97
CA SER A 86 7.23 7.79 6.23
C SER A 86 8.61 7.13 6.25
N ILE A 87 9.48 7.49 5.30
CA ILE A 87 10.88 7.05 5.28
C ILE A 87 11.59 7.48 6.57
N ALA A 88 11.42 8.74 6.99
CA ALA A 88 12.05 9.25 8.21
C ALA A 88 11.61 8.49 9.48
N LYS A 89 10.32 8.12 9.59
CA LYS A 89 9.77 7.43 10.77
C LYS A 89 10.03 5.92 10.79
N LEU A 90 9.91 5.28 9.63
CA LEU A 90 9.89 3.81 9.53
C LEU A 90 11.21 3.22 9.01
N GLY A 91 12.03 4.03 8.33
CA GLY A 91 13.31 3.62 7.76
C GLY A 91 13.14 2.46 6.77
N SER A 92 13.95 1.41 6.93
CA SER A 92 13.91 0.23 6.06
C SER A 92 12.56 -0.50 6.05
N ARG A 93 11.69 -0.27 7.05
CA ARG A 93 10.36 -0.89 7.15
C ARG A 93 9.31 -0.25 6.24
N PHE A 94 9.60 0.89 5.64
CA PHE A 94 8.71 1.52 4.66
C PHE A 94 9.23 1.29 3.25
N ILE A 95 8.48 0.52 2.47
CA ILE A 95 8.76 0.22 1.06
C ILE A 95 7.64 0.86 0.25
N TRP A 96 7.99 1.71 -0.69
CA TRP A 96 7.03 2.31 -1.61
C TRP A 96 7.21 1.73 -3.01
N PHE A 97 6.12 1.66 -3.75
CA PHE A 97 6.05 1.20 -5.14
C PHE A 97 5.40 2.30 -5.96
N GLY A 98 6.03 2.63 -7.09
CA GLY A 98 5.44 3.49 -8.10
C GLY A 98 4.35 2.79 -8.92
N TRP A 99 3.73 3.56 -9.80
CA TRP A 99 2.69 3.10 -10.70
C TRP A 99 3.18 1.92 -11.55
N PHE A 100 2.30 0.93 -11.74
CA PHE A 100 2.55 -0.33 -12.46
C PHE A 100 3.65 -1.26 -11.90
N VAL A 101 4.32 -0.92 -10.80
CA VAL A 101 5.30 -1.85 -10.20
C VAL A 101 4.56 -3.00 -9.52
N ILE A 102 4.69 -4.20 -10.09
CA ILE A 102 4.09 -5.41 -9.55
C ILE A 102 5.03 -6.04 -8.52
N PRO A 103 4.56 -6.34 -7.29
CA PRO A 103 5.39 -6.95 -6.27
C PRO A 103 5.58 -8.44 -6.58
N SER A 104 6.52 -8.78 -7.46
CA SER A 104 6.89 -10.17 -7.80
C SER A 104 7.70 -10.81 -6.67
N SER A 105 7.80 -12.15 -6.65
CA SER A 105 8.63 -12.85 -5.65
C SER A 105 10.08 -12.39 -5.70
N GLU A 106 10.68 -12.32 -6.88
CA GLU A 106 12.06 -11.87 -7.07
C GLU A 106 12.30 -10.45 -6.54
N LEU A 107 11.42 -9.50 -6.91
CA LEU A 107 11.53 -8.12 -6.46
C LEU A 107 11.42 -8.01 -4.94
N LEU A 108 10.44 -8.69 -4.33
CA LEU A 108 10.25 -8.64 -2.88
C LEU A 108 11.39 -9.32 -2.14
N GLU A 109 11.91 -10.44 -2.63
CA GLU A 109 13.08 -11.12 -2.06
C GLU A 109 14.31 -10.22 -2.08
N GLU A 110 14.58 -9.53 -3.21
CA GLU A 110 15.68 -8.59 -3.33
C GLU A 110 15.54 -7.42 -2.35
N ILE A 111 14.35 -6.81 -2.27
CA ILE A 111 14.07 -5.70 -1.36
C ILE A 111 14.24 -6.16 0.09
N PHE A 112 13.70 -7.33 0.46
CA PHE A 112 13.77 -7.80 1.84
C PHE A 112 15.19 -8.15 2.23
N LYS A 113 15.94 -8.79 1.34
CA LYS A 113 17.37 -9.11 1.54
C LYS A 113 18.22 -7.85 1.69
N SER A 114 18.07 -6.87 0.80
CA SER A 114 18.83 -5.61 0.85
C SER A 114 18.53 -4.77 2.08
N ARG A 115 17.36 -4.96 2.70
CA ARG A 115 16.91 -4.26 3.91
C ARG A 115 17.06 -5.09 5.19
N GLU A 116 17.71 -6.25 5.11
CA GLU A 116 17.90 -7.20 6.22
C GLU A 116 16.57 -7.60 6.90
N LEU A 117 15.50 -7.72 6.12
CA LEU A 117 14.16 -8.12 6.58
C LEU A 117 13.98 -9.63 6.37
N THR A 118 13.47 -10.31 7.39
CA THR A 118 13.14 -11.75 7.33
C THR A 118 11.71 -11.97 7.76
N TYR A 119 11.03 -12.97 7.22
CA TYR A 119 9.67 -13.33 7.58
C TYR A 119 9.47 -14.84 7.49
N ILE A 120 8.42 -15.36 8.14
CA ILE A 120 8.05 -16.78 8.07
C ILE A 120 6.63 -16.82 7.53
N PRO A 121 6.39 -17.32 6.31
CA PRO A 121 5.09 -17.17 5.64
C PRO A 121 3.89 -17.58 6.50
N ASP A 122 3.96 -18.74 7.17
CA ASP A 122 2.86 -19.26 8.00
C ASP A 122 2.61 -18.46 9.29
N LYS A 123 3.58 -17.64 9.71
CA LYS A 123 3.50 -16.83 10.94
C LYS A 123 3.34 -15.34 10.66
N THR A 124 3.46 -14.92 9.41
CA THR A 124 3.39 -13.52 9.00
C THR A 124 1.98 -13.20 8.51
N LYS A 125 1.38 -12.15 9.10
CA LYS A 125 0.09 -11.62 8.67
C LYS A 125 0.26 -10.59 7.56
N ILE A 126 -0.67 -10.56 6.61
CA ILE A 126 -0.85 -9.43 5.69
C ILE A 126 -2.14 -8.71 6.06
N ARG A 127 -2.04 -7.40 6.26
CA ARG A 127 -3.18 -6.51 6.47
C ARG A 127 -3.25 -5.49 5.36
N GLY A 128 -4.31 -5.57 4.58
CA GLY A 128 -4.55 -4.62 3.52
C GLY A 128 -5.50 -3.52 3.95
N TYR A 129 -5.11 -2.28 3.71
CA TYR A 129 -5.91 -1.08 3.94
C TYR A 129 -6.05 -0.32 2.63
N GLY A 130 -7.25 0.18 2.35
CA GLY A 130 -7.52 1.01 1.18
C GLY A 130 -9.02 1.02 0.88
N GLU A 131 -9.42 1.81 -0.11
CA GLU A 131 -10.83 1.98 -0.44
C GLU A 131 -11.38 0.63 -0.89
N ILE A 132 -12.34 0.11 -0.12
CA ILE A 132 -12.90 -1.26 -0.26
C ILE A 132 -13.50 -1.49 -1.65
N PHE A 133 -13.79 -0.41 -2.36
CA PHE A 133 -14.38 -0.40 -3.69
C PHE A 133 -13.34 -0.32 -4.81
N GLU A 134 -12.08 0.00 -4.50
CA GLU A 134 -11.01 -0.04 -5.50
C GLU A 134 -10.48 -1.46 -5.64
N VAL A 135 -10.79 -2.02 -6.80
CA VAL A 135 -10.37 -3.35 -7.24
C VAL A 135 -8.84 -3.55 -7.14
N CYS A 136 -8.09 -2.46 -7.31
CA CYS A 136 -6.64 -2.40 -7.18
C CYS A 136 -6.16 -2.80 -5.78
N THR A 137 -6.82 -2.33 -4.71
CA THR A 137 -6.47 -2.65 -3.33
C THR A 137 -6.45 -4.15 -3.08
N SER A 138 -7.53 -4.83 -3.47
CA SER A 138 -7.64 -6.28 -3.29
C SER A 138 -6.63 -7.06 -4.13
N ALA A 139 -6.38 -6.61 -5.37
CA ALA A 139 -5.40 -7.21 -6.25
C ALA A 139 -3.97 -7.10 -5.70
N TRP A 140 -3.57 -5.92 -5.20
CA TRP A 140 -2.24 -5.70 -4.63
C TRP A 140 -2.01 -6.52 -3.36
N ILE A 141 -3.02 -6.61 -2.49
CA ILE A 141 -2.96 -7.46 -1.30
C ILE A 141 -2.75 -8.92 -1.67
N HIS A 142 -3.56 -9.43 -2.61
CA HIS A 142 -3.48 -10.83 -3.02
C HIS A 142 -2.17 -11.17 -3.73
N LYS A 143 -1.73 -10.31 -4.67
CA LYS A 143 -0.46 -10.49 -5.38
C LYS A 143 0.72 -10.49 -4.42
N THR A 144 0.74 -9.57 -3.44
CA THR A 144 1.79 -9.54 -2.43
C THR A 144 1.81 -10.81 -1.59
N ALA A 145 0.64 -11.28 -1.14
CA ALA A 145 0.54 -12.54 -0.38
C ALA A 145 1.07 -13.73 -1.17
N LEU A 146 0.67 -13.83 -2.45
CA LEU A 146 1.12 -14.88 -3.35
C LEU A 146 2.65 -14.83 -3.54
N SER A 147 3.20 -13.65 -3.86
CA SER A 147 4.62 -13.47 -4.11
C SER A 147 5.49 -13.79 -2.89
N LEU A 148 4.99 -13.54 -1.68
CA LEU A 148 5.68 -13.87 -0.44
C LEU A 148 5.41 -15.29 0.07
N GLY A 149 4.53 -16.05 -0.60
CA GLY A 149 4.11 -17.39 -0.16
C GLY A 149 3.27 -17.39 1.12
N ILE A 150 2.65 -16.27 1.49
CA ILE A 150 1.86 -16.13 2.72
C ILE A 150 0.48 -16.77 2.51
N PRO A 151 0.05 -17.73 3.37
CA PRO A 151 -1.23 -18.39 3.23
C PRO A 151 -2.41 -17.41 3.28
N SER A 152 -3.46 -17.69 2.48
CA SER A 152 -4.67 -16.87 2.43
C SER A 152 -5.46 -16.79 3.75
N SER A 153 -5.19 -17.71 4.69
CA SER A 153 -5.69 -17.65 6.07
C SER A 153 -5.08 -16.50 6.87
N ASN A 154 -3.89 -16.04 6.50
CA ASN A 154 -3.15 -14.97 7.15
C ASN A 154 -3.36 -13.59 6.48
N VAL A 155 -4.24 -13.52 5.48
CA VAL A 155 -4.58 -12.28 4.75
C VAL A 155 -5.88 -11.70 5.32
N GLU A 156 -5.79 -10.50 5.87
CA GLU A 156 -6.88 -9.73 6.45
C GLU A 156 -7.15 -8.48 5.57
N TYR A 157 -8.37 -8.35 5.04
CA TYR A 157 -8.81 -7.15 4.32
C TYR A 157 -9.48 -6.22 5.33
N CYS A 158 -8.78 -5.16 5.71
CA CYS A 158 -9.23 -4.25 6.76
C CYS A 158 -10.05 -3.13 6.16
N ARG A 159 -11.12 -2.77 6.88
CA ARG A 159 -11.82 -1.52 6.61
C ARG A 159 -10.88 -0.35 6.82
N GLU A 160 -11.12 0.72 6.08
CA GLU A 160 -10.30 1.93 6.14
C GLU A 160 -10.36 2.60 7.51
N GLU A 161 -11.50 2.51 8.19
CA GLU A 161 -11.68 3.02 9.56
C GLU A 161 -10.83 2.25 10.58
N SER A 162 -10.24 1.11 10.22
CA SER A 162 -9.29 0.35 11.04
C SER A 162 -7.84 0.80 10.89
N LEU A 163 -7.53 1.78 10.04
CA LEU A 163 -6.18 2.34 9.92
C LEU A 163 -5.62 2.87 11.26
N THR A 164 -6.48 3.28 12.18
CA THR A 164 -6.10 3.82 13.48
C THR A 164 -6.12 2.82 14.62
N ASN A 165 -6.63 1.61 14.40
CA ASN A 165 -6.78 0.58 15.42
C ASN A 165 -5.82 -0.59 15.16
N ALA A 166 -5.30 -1.18 16.24
CA ALA A 166 -4.49 -2.39 16.13
C ALA A 166 -5.30 -3.59 15.61
N ASP A 167 -6.63 -3.54 15.75
CA ASP A 167 -7.55 -4.57 15.32
C ASP A 167 -8.16 -4.24 13.96
N CYS A 168 -7.94 -5.17 13.03
CA CYS A 168 -8.51 -5.13 11.69
C CYS A 168 -10.00 -5.48 11.75
N ASN A 169 -10.87 -4.51 11.42
CA ASN A 169 -12.28 -4.82 11.16
C ASN A 169 -12.37 -5.48 9.79
N VAL A 170 -12.33 -6.80 9.76
CA VAL A 170 -12.26 -7.58 8.52
C VAL A 170 -13.53 -7.40 7.69
N ILE A 171 -13.36 -7.14 6.41
CA ILE A 171 -14.45 -7.11 5.42
C ILE A 171 -14.73 -8.55 4.97
N ASN A 172 -16.00 -8.93 4.89
CA ASN A 172 -16.38 -10.27 4.45
C ASN A 172 -15.76 -10.63 3.08
N LYS A 173 -14.94 -11.69 3.05
CA LYS A 173 -14.18 -12.22 1.88
C LYS A 173 -15.01 -12.36 0.59
N TRP A 174 -16.32 -12.58 0.69
CA TRP A 174 -17.21 -12.79 -0.45
C TRP A 174 -17.34 -11.56 -1.36
N ARG A 175 -17.30 -10.34 -0.79
CA ARG A 175 -17.36 -9.09 -1.58
C ARG A 175 -16.07 -8.85 -2.37
N VAL A 176 -14.93 -9.24 -1.80
CA VAL A 176 -13.59 -9.12 -2.38
C VAL A 176 -13.39 -10.08 -3.56
N ASN A 177 -13.78 -11.35 -3.41
CA ASN A 177 -13.64 -12.34 -4.50
C ASN A 177 -14.47 -11.99 -5.74
N LYS A 178 -15.65 -11.37 -5.57
CA LYS A 178 -16.46 -10.89 -6.69
C LYS A 178 -15.76 -9.78 -7.47
N LEU A 179 -15.08 -8.87 -6.77
CA LEU A 179 -14.33 -7.75 -7.39
C LEU A 179 -13.05 -8.23 -8.08
N ILE A 180 -12.29 -9.16 -7.48
CA ILE A 180 -11.10 -9.76 -8.10
C ILE A 180 -11.46 -10.46 -9.41
N ASN A 181 -12.55 -11.24 -9.42
CA ASN A 181 -13.03 -11.92 -10.63
C ASN A 181 -13.46 -10.93 -11.73
N GLN A 182 -14.05 -9.79 -11.36
CA GLN A 182 -14.39 -8.73 -12.33
C GLN A 182 -13.14 -8.06 -12.92
N TYR A 183 -12.08 -7.85 -12.12
CA TYR A 183 -10.81 -7.30 -12.61
C TYR A 183 -10.12 -8.21 -13.62
N ASN A 184 -9.96 -9.48 -13.25
CA ASN A 184 -9.23 -10.45 -14.07
C ASN A 184 -9.94 -10.69 -15.40
N ASN A 185 -11.28 -10.63 -15.41
CA ASN A 185 -12.07 -10.74 -16.63
C ASN A 185 -12.09 -9.46 -17.47
N GLY A 186 -11.99 -8.28 -16.85
CA GLY A 186 -11.93 -7.00 -17.56
C GLY A 186 -10.57 -6.74 -18.24
N PHE A 187 -9.47 -7.19 -17.65
CA PHE A 187 -8.13 -7.04 -18.25
C PHE A 187 -7.90 -7.99 -19.42
N ALA A 188 -8.50 -9.18 -19.41
CA ALA A 188 -8.41 -10.14 -20.52
C ALA A 188 -9.13 -9.66 -21.81
N GLN A 189 -9.93 -8.61 -21.74
CA GLN A 189 -10.61 -8.01 -22.90
C GLN A 189 -9.84 -6.86 -23.55
N HIS A 190 -8.69 -6.47 -22.98
CA HIS A 190 -7.87 -5.35 -23.45
C HIS A 190 -6.40 -5.72 -23.73
N LEU A 191 -6.11 -7.02 -23.83
CA LEU A 191 -4.89 -7.59 -24.41
C LEU A 191 -5.23 -8.30 -25.72
#